data_AF-A0A6N3R7P2-F1
#
_entry.id   AF-A0A6N3R7P2-F1
#
_cell.length_a   1.000
_cell.length_b   1.000
_cell.length_c   1.000
_cell.angle_alpha   90.00
_cell.angle_beta   90.00
_cell.angle_gamma   90.00
#
_symmetry.space_group_name_H-M   'P 1'
#
loop_
_entity.id
_entity.type
_entity.pdbx_description
1 polymer ?
#
loop_
_entity_poly.entity_id
_entity_poly.type
_entity_poly.pdbx_seq_one_letter_code
_entity_poly.pdbx_strand_id
1 'polypeptide(L)'
;MSGWFDLTLNQRVYNQDGKTANAVVTYDGNVGEQYNDAWFGDSANENIMQFSDIYLTTRGFLPFAPEADFWVGKHKLPQYEIQMLDWKTLTTDVAAGVGIENWALGVGLFDMSGNAANLLI
;
A
#
# COMPACT_ATOMS: atom_id res chain seq x y z
N MET A 1 -7.72 -25.96 -6.55
CA MET A 1 -6.51 -25.23 -6.13
C MET A 1 -6.86 -23.75 -6.20
N SER A 2 -6.30 -22.92 -5.32
CA SER A 2 -6.50 -21.47 -5.37
C SER A 2 -5.14 -20.77 -5.44
N GLY A 3 -5.10 -19.64 -6.15
CA GLY A 3 -3.93 -18.80 -6.30
C GLY A 3 -4.16 -17.43 -5.68
N TRP A 4 -3.22 -16.99 -4.85
CA TRP A 4 -3.18 -15.63 -4.31
C TRP A 4 -2.39 -14.73 -5.27
N PHE A 5 -2.83 -13.48 -5.43
CA PHE A 5 -2.13 -12.51 -6.27
C PHE A 5 -2.17 -11.11 -5.68
N ASP A 6 -1.10 -10.37 -5.93
CA ASP A 6 -1.04 -8.91 -5.80
C ASP A 6 -0.77 -8.31 -7.18
N LEU A 7 -1.58 -7.32 -7.57
CA LEU A 7 -1.40 -6.54 -8.79
C LEU A 7 -1.26 -5.06 -8.45
N THR A 8 -0.04 -4.53 -8.58
CA THR A 8 0.25 -3.10 -8.35
C THR A 8 0.39 -2.33 -9.65
N LEU A 9 -0.34 -1.22 -9.75
CA LEU A 9 -0.17 -0.20 -10.78
C LEU A 9 0.46 1.05 -10.15
N ASN A 10 1.57 1.51 -10.73
CA ASN A 10 2.27 2.71 -10.30
C ASN A 10 2.39 3.66 -11.48
N GLN A 11 1.60 4.73 -11.47
CA GLN A 11 1.58 5.72 -12.54
C GLN A 11 2.12 7.05 -12.02
N ARG A 12 3.18 7.55 -12.66
CA ARG A 12 3.63 8.92 -12.45
C ARG A 12 2.63 9.89 -13.10
N VAL A 13 2.03 10.73 -12.27
CA VAL A 13 0.99 11.70 -12.68
C VAL A 13 1.52 13.14 -12.72
N TYR A 14 2.68 13.40 -12.10
CA TYR A 14 3.34 14.71 -12.11
C TYR A 14 4.86 14.59 -12.14
N ASN A 15 5.53 15.46 -12.88
CA ASN A 15 6.99 15.54 -12.97
C ASN A 15 7.45 16.90 -13.52
N GLN A 16 7.69 17.87 -12.65
CA GLN A 16 8.18 19.21 -13.02
C GLN A 16 9.03 19.79 -11.90
N ASP A 17 10.03 20.62 -12.21
CA ASP A 17 10.81 21.41 -11.24
C ASP A 17 11.38 20.61 -10.05
N GLY A 18 11.84 19.38 -10.30
CA GLY A 18 12.38 18.49 -9.27
C GLY A 18 11.32 17.86 -8.34
N LYS A 19 10.04 18.04 -8.66
CA LYS A 19 8.90 17.50 -7.92
C LYS A 19 8.22 16.40 -8.72
N THR A 20 7.88 15.31 -8.04
CA THR A 20 7.22 14.15 -8.66
C THR A 20 6.03 13.69 -7.83
N ALA A 21 4.98 13.21 -8.50
CA ALA A 21 3.87 12.54 -7.83
C ALA A 21 3.46 11.27 -8.59
N ASN A 22 3.21 10.20 -7.85
CA ASN A 22 2.78 8.92 -8.36
C ASN A 22 1.46 8.51 -7.69
N ALA A 23 0.51 8.07 -8.50
CA ALA A 23 -0.68 7.37 -8.03
C ALA A 23 -0.39 5.87 -8.04
N VAL A 24 -0.59 5.22 -6.88
CA VAL A 24 -0.33 3.81 -6.68
C VAL A 24 -1.62 3.12 -6.27
N VAL A 25 -1.93 2.01 -6.94
CA VAL A 25 -3.10 1.17 -6.66
C VAL A 25 -2.65 -0.28 -6.63
N THR A 26 -2.96 -0.99 -5.55
CA THR A 26 -2.72 -2.43 -5.44
C THR A 26 -4.04 -3.17 -5.25
N TYR A 27 -4.24 -4.19 -6.07
CA TYR A 27 -5.30 -5.18 -5.91
C TYR A 27 -4.70 -6.43 -5.27
N ASP A 28 -5.28 -6.85 -4.15
CA ASP A 28 -5.02 -8.12 -3.49
C ASP A 28 -6.22 -9.04 -3.77
N GLY A 29 -5.96 -10.28 -4.14
CA GLY A 29 -7.02 -11.23 -4.42
C GLY A 29 -6.64 -12.70 -4.35
N ASN A 30 -7.68 -13.52 -4.39
CA ASN A 30 -7.61 -14.97 -4.49
C ASN A 30 -8.44 -15.42 -5.68
N VAL A 31 -7.97 -16.43 -6.41
CA VAL A 31 -8.70 -17.04 -7.53
C VAL A 31 -8.68 -18.55 -7.41
N GLY A 32 -9.86 -19.17 -7.47
CA GLY A 32 -10.05 -20.61 -7.60
C GLY A 32 -9.75 -21.07 -9.01
N GLU A 33 -8.68 -21.83 -9.20
CA GLU A 33 -8.25 -22.37 -10.51
C GLU A 33 -9.16 -23.49 -11.03
N GLN A 34 -10.10 -23.94 -10.20
CA GLN A 34 -11.07 -25.00 -10.53
C GLN A 34 -12.26 -24.49 -11.35
N TYR A 35 -12.46 -23.17 -11.44
CA TYR A 35 -13.55 -22.57 -12.18
C TYR A 35 -13.08 -22.14 -13.58
N ASN A 36 -13.86 -22.50 -14.60
CA ASN A 36 -13.59 -22.07 -15.98
C ASN A 36 -14.02 -20.62 -16.23
N ASP A 37 -15.07 -20.18 -15.54
CA ASP A 37 -15.56 -18.80 -15.51
C ASP A 37 -16.20 -18.55 -14.14
N ALA A 38 -15.73 -17.54 -13.42
CA ALA A 38 -16.23 -17.18 -12.10
C ALA A 38 -15.94 -15.71 -11.79
N TRP A 39 -16.94 -15.02 -11.26
CA TRP A 39 -16.87 -13.59 -10.93
C TRP A 39 -16.20 -13.38 -9.57
N PHE A 40 -15.45 -12.29 -9.45
CA PHE A 40 -14.96 -11.83 -8.15
C PHE A 40 -16.12 -11.31 -7.29
N GLY A 41 -16.15 -11.70 -6.00
CA GLY A 41 -17.14 -11.21 -5.03
C GLY A 41 -18.47 -11.95 -5.05
N ASP A 42 -18.59 -13.05 -5.79
CA ASP A 42 -19.71 -13.97 -5.66
C ASP A 42 -19.55 -14.80 -4.38
N SER A 43 -20.59 -14.85 -3.55
CA SER A 43 -20.57 -15.55 -2.26
C SER A 43 -20.55 -17.08 -2.39
N ALA A 44 -20.75 -17.61 -3.61
CA ALA A 44 -20.71 -19.03 -3.90
C ALA A 44 -19.32 -19.58 -4.27
N ASN A 45 -18.27 -18.75 -4.31
CA ASN A 45 -16.90 -19.16 -4.63
C ASN A 45 -15.83 -18.42 -3.82
N GLU A 46 -14.58 -18.85 -3.93
CA GLU A 46 -13.42 -18.27 -3.24
C GLU A 46 -12.75 -17.09 -3.97
N ASN A 47 -13.32 -16.61 -5.08
CA ASN A 47 -12.75 -15.54 -5.88
C ASN A 47 -13.03 -14.18 -5.22
N ILE A 48 -11.98 -13.55 -4.73
CA ILE A 48 -12.05 -12.25 -4.05
C ILE A 48 -11.03 -11.31 -4.69
N MET A 49 -11.42 -10.05 -4.86
CA MET A 49 -10.52 -8.97 -5.23
C MET A 49 -10.85 -7.76 -4.35
N GLN A 50 -9.82 -7.18 -3.74
CA GLN A 50 -9.94 -6.00 -2.89
C GLN A 50 -8.82 -5.00 -3.18
N PHE A 51 -9.09 -3.72 -2.93
CA PHE A 51 -8.05 -2.71 -2.92
C PHE A 51 -7.25 -2.84 -1.62
N SER A 52 -6.02 -3.33 -1.71
CA SER A 52 -5.09 -3.35 -0.58
C SER A 52 -4.44 -1.98 -0.38
N ASP A 53 -4.04 -1.32 -1.48
CA ASP A 53 -3.48 0.03 -1.49
C ASP A 53 -4.17 0.93 -2.51
N ILE A 54 -4.39 2.19 -2.12
CA ILE A 54 -4.75 3.28 -3.01
C ILE A 54 -4.27 4.60 -2.41
N TYR A 55 -3.15 5.11 -2.92
CA TYR A 55 -2.52 6.30 -2.38
C TYR A 55 -1.81 7.13 -3.44
N LEU A 56 -1.63 8.41 -3.13
CA LEU A 56 -0.77 9.32 -3.86
C LEU A 56 0.51 9.49 -3.04
N THR A 57 1.67 9.30 -3.66
CA THR A 57 2.97 9.63 -3.06
C THR A 57 3.66 10.72 -3.85
N THR A 58 4.38 11.59 -3.16
CA THR A 58 5.00 12.79 -3.72
C THR A 58 6.41 13.00 -3.16
N ARG A 59 7.30 13.53 -3.98
CA ARG A 59 8.67 13.93 -3.57
C ARG A 59 8.96 15.36 -4.04
N GLY A 60 9.70 16.13 -3.24
CA GLY A 60 10.02 17.54 -3.51
C GLY A 60 8.93 18.54 -3.07
N PHE A 61 7.81 18.07 -2.50
CA PHE A 61 6.68 18.91 -2.11
C PHE A 61 6.79 19.46 -0.68
N LEU A 62 7.60 18.85 0.19
CA LEU A 62 7.85 19.33 1.56
C LEU A 62 9.09 20.25 1.58
N PRO A 63 8.95 21.58 1.81
CA PRO A 63 10.09 22.50 1.74
C PRO A 63 11.16 22.23 2.80
N PHE A 64 10.77 21.68 3.95
CA PHE A 64 11.68 21.32 5.05
C PHE A 64 12.33 19.95 4.87
N ALA A 65 11.85 19.13 3.92
CA ALA A 65 12.36 17.80 3.63
C ALA A 65 12.14 17.44 2.15
N PRO A 66 12.85 18.08 1.20
CA PRO A 66 12.58 17.90 -0.24
C PRO A 66 12.80 16.47 -0.73
N GLU A 67 13.69 15.73 -0.08
CA GLU A 67 14.04 14.34 -0.41
C GLU A 67 13.08 13.31 0.20
N ALA A 68 12.23 13.72 1.15
CA ALA A 68 11.27 12.83 1.79
C ALA A 68 10.08 12.54 0.88
N ASP A 69 9.56 11.33 0.99
CA ASP A 69 8.33 10.92 0.34
C ASP A 69 7.15 11.28 1.23
N PHE A 70 6.20 12.04 0.71
CA PHE A 70 4.95 12.35 1.39
C PHE A 70 3.79 11.65 0.70
N TRP A 71 3.03 10.88 1.46
CA TRP A 71 1.91 10.12 0.92
C TRP A 71 0.59 10.37 1.65
N VAL A 72 -0.50 10.19 0.91
CA VAL A 72 -1.88 10.25 1.41
C VAL A 72 -2.73 9.18 0.74
N GLY A 73 -3.55 8.49 1.52
CA GLY A 73 -4.47 7.46 1.03
C GLY A 73 -4.46 6.21 1.88
N LYS A 74 -5.02 5.12 1.36
CA LYS A 74 -4.90 3.80 1.98
C LYS A 74 -3.55 3.22 1.60
N HIS A 75 -2.65 3.11 2.57
CA HIS A 75 -1.30 2.62 2.34
C HIS A 75 -0.87 1.64 3.42
N LYS A 76 -0.54 0.42 3.01
CA LYS A 76 0.02 -0.63 3.84
C LYS A 76 1.48 -0.32 4.12
N LEU A 77 1.79 -0.06 5.39
CA LEU A 77 3.15 0.17 5.84
C LEU A 77 4.02 -1.08 5.64
N PRO A 78 5.34 -0.92 5.44
CA PRO A 78 6.27 -2.04 5.29
C PRO A 78 6.14 -3.03 6.46
N GLN A 79 5.80 -4.27 6.13
CA GLN A 79 5.73 -5.37 7.09
C GLN A 79 7.02 -6.19 7.03
N TYR A 80 7.54 -6.57 8.19
CA TYR A 80 8.68 -7.49 8.23
C TYR A 80 8.15 -8.91 8.34
N GLU A 81 8.40 -9.72 7.31
CA GLU A 81 7.89 -11.08 7.22
C GLU A 81 9.02 -12.11 7.29
N ILE A 82 8.83 -13.14 8.12
CA ILE A 82 9.61 -14.38 8.04
C ILE A 82 8.89 -15.33 7.10
N GLN A 83 9.32 -15.33 5.84
CA GLN A 83 8.65 -16.05 4.75
C GLN A 83 8.43 -17.54 5.02
N MET A 84 9.40 -18.22 5.65
CA MET A 84 9.31 -19.66 5.92
C MET A 84 8.22 -20.03 6.94
N LEU A 85 7.79 -19.06 7.76
CA LEU A 85 6.78 -19.25 8.79
C LEU A 85 5.46 -18.54 8.45
N ASP A 86 5.41 -17.80 7.33
CA ASP A 86 4.34 -16.85 7.03
C ASP A 86 4.04 -15.93 8.24
N TRP A 87 5.10 -15.55 8.97
CA TRP A 87 4.96 -14.77 10.20
C TRP A 87 5.34 -13.32 9.96
N LYS A 88 4.34 -12.43 10.08
CA LYS A 88 4.48 -10.98 9.83
C LYS A 88 4.56 -10.24 11.17
N THR A 89 5.62 -9.46 11.34
CA THR A 89 5.79 -8.51 12.45
C THR A 89 5.32 -7.13 11.98
N LEU A 90 4.54 -6.44 12.81
CA LEU A 90 3.82 -5.17 12.52
C LEU A 90 2.62 -5.34 11.56
N THR A 91 1.51 -5.82 12.12
CA THR A 91 0.21 -5.81 11.46
C THR A 91 -0.56 -4.56 11.88
N THR A 92 -0.11 -3.39 11.42
CA THR A 92 -0.95 -2.19 11.51
C THR A 92 -2.12 -2.34 10.56
N ASP A 93 -3.31 -2.01 11.05
CA ASP A 93 -4.51 -2.07 10.23
C ASP A 93 -4.39 -1.07 9.07
N VAL A 94 -4.74 -1.51 7.86
CA VAL A 94 -4.54 -0.73 6.64
C VAL A 94 -5.82 0.04 6.35
N ALA A 95 -5.86 1.29 6.80
CA ALA A 95 -6.91 2.23 6.44
C ALA A 95 -6.34 3.53 5.85
N ALA A 96 -7.22 4.49 5.57
CA ALA A 96 -6.81 5.79 5.08
C ALA A 96 -5.87 6.48 6.09
N GLY A 97 -4.77 7.03 5.59
CA GLY A 97 -3.78 7.70 6.41
C GLY A 97 -2.97 8.71 5.62
N VAL A 98 -1.99 9.28 6.32
CA VAL A 98 -0.95 10.14 5.76
C VAL A 98 0.39 9.75 6.38
N GLY A 99 1.47 9.92 5.63
CA GLY A 99 2.80 9.64 6.15
C GLY A 99 3.91 10.38 5.42
N ILE A 100 5.05 10.43 6.10
CA ILE A 100 6.33 10.88 5.58
C ILE A 100 7.29 9.70 5.71
N GLU A 101 7.97 9.38 4.62
CA GLU A 101 8.97 8.32 4.56
C GLU A 101 10.29 8.88 4.04
N ASN A 102 11.39 8.23 4.39
CA ASN A 102 12.74 8.59 3.99
C ASN A 102 13.13 10.03 4.40
N TRP A 103 12.61 10.53 5.52
CA TRP A 103 13.03 11.84 6.01
C TRP A 103 14.44 11.77 6.60
N ALA A 104 15.40 12.35 5.89
CA ALA A 104 16.79 12.42 6.35
C ALA A 104 16.92 13.32 7.60
N LEU A 105 17.14 12.68 8.75
CA LEU A 105 17.39 13.32 10.05
C LEU A 105 18.82 13.00 10.50
N GLY A 106 19.77 13.84 10.08
CA GLY A 106 21.18 13.70 10.42
C GLY A 106 21.82 12.48 9.76
N VAL A 107 22.11 11.44 10.54
CA VAL A 107 22.79 10.21 10.08
C VAL A 107 21.83 9.08 9.69
N GLY A 108 20.52 9.29 9.81
CA GLY A 108 19.51 8.26 9.57
C GLY A 108 18.29 8.76 8.81
N LEU A 109 17.46 7.80 8.41
CA LEU A 109 16.15 8.03 7.81
C LEU A 109 15.08 7.81 8.87
N PHE A 110 14.04 8.65 8.82
CA PHE A 110 12.92 8.61 9.73
C PHE A 110 11.61 8.53 8.95
N ASP A 111 10.76 7.60 9.36
CA ASP A 111 9.44 7.36 8.80
C ASP A 111 8.39 7.61 9.89
N MET A 112 7.32 8.31 9.52
CA MET A 112 6.21 8.60 10.42
C MET A 112 4.90 8.63 9.65
N SER A 113 3.91 7.90 10.15
CA SER A 113 2.60 7.77 9.53
C SER A 113 1.49 7.80 10.57
N GLY A 114 0.36 8.40 10.22
CA GLY A 114 -0.89 8.33 10.97
C GLY A 114 -1.96 7.66 10.13
N ASN A 115 -2.42 6.48 10.57
CA ASN A 115 -3.49 5.74 9.93
C ASN A 115 -4.76 5.85 10.75
N ALA A 116 -5.90 6.05 10.09
CA ALA A 116 -7.18 5.78 10.72
C ALA A 116 -7.22 4.27 11.05
N ALA A 117 -7.71 3.93 12.24
CA ALA A 117 -8.06 2.56 12.58
C ALA A 117 -9.58 2.49 12.72
N ASN A 118 -10.20 1.48 12.11
CA ASN A 118 -11.59 1.17 12.45
C ASN A 118 -11.60 0.55 13.84
N LEU A 119 -11.86 1.37 14.86
CA LEU A 119 -12.23 0.87 16.19
C LEU A 119 -13.61 0.23 16.08
N LEU A 120 -13.65 -1.11 16.00
CA LEU A 120 -14.86 -1.87 16.30
C LEU A 120 -15.19 -1.64 17.79
N ILE A 121 -16.19 -0.80 18.04
CA ILE A 121 -17.03 -0.84 19.24
C ILE A 121 -18.39 -1.41 18.85
#